data_AF-A0A6I0EDB3-F1
#
_entry.id   AF-A0A6I0EDB3-F1
#
_cell.length_a   1.000
_cell.length_b   1.000
_cell.length_c   1.000
_cell.angle_alpha   90.00
_cell.angle_beta   90.00
_cell.angle_gamma   90.00
#
_symmetry.space_group_name_H-M   'P 1'
#
loop_
_entity.id
_entity.type
_entity.pdbx_description
1 polymer ?
#
loop_
_entity_poly.entity_id
_entity_poly.type
_entity_poly.pdbx_seq_one_letter_code
_entity_poly.pdbx_strand_id
1 'polypeptide(L)'
;MVARIIELAVYRAQRSLAQEDVAERMTRANESTRFHFWTGASGKRYVHSVYQLLECPPLPAANYVLVRRRTNGRAEALSVGRVNNDAPSLNLAEIRQRGAELAADEIHVHLLADNAKLGKLIEFDLRTGQFEADVARLAGTRPH
;
A
#
# COMPACT_ATOMS: atom_id res chain seq x y z
N MET A 1 -46.99 3.84 -24.68
CA MET A 1 -45.82 4.53 -24.08
C MET A 1 -45.49 3.93 -22.71
N VAL A 2 -44.98 2.70 -22.63
CA VAL A 2 -44.65 2.02 -21.34
C VAL A 2 -43.21 1.47 -21.34
N ALA A 3 -42.63 1.20 -22.51
CA ALA A 3 -41.30 0.59 -22.66
C ALA A 3 -40.13 1.46 -22.14
N ARG A 4 -40.18 2.79 -22.27
CA ARG A 4 -39.09 3.69 -21.80
C ARG A 4 -38.95 3.78 -20.28
N ILE A 5 -40.00 3.44 -19.52
CA ILE A 5 -39.98 3.54 -18.05
C ILE A 5 -39.23 2.34 -17.44
N ILE A 6 -39.34 1.17 -18.07
CA ILE A 6 -38.71 -0.08 -17.60
C ILE A 6 -37.19 -0.01 -17.78
N GLU A 7 -36.67 0.49 -18.91
CA GLU A 7 -35.22 0.64 -19.14
C GLU A 7 -34.55 1.56 -18.11
N LEU A 8 -35.20 2.67 -17.75
CA LEU A 8 -34.66 3.60 -16.76
C LEU A 8 -34.66 3.01 -15.34
N ALA A 9 -35.64 2.18 -15.01
CA ALA A 9 -35.70 1.47 -13.73
C ALA A 9 -34.58 0.42 -13.62
N VAL A 10 -34.36 -0.36 -14.69
CA VAL A 10 -33.27 -1.35 -14.76
C VAL A 10 -31.90 -0.66 -14.67
N TYR A 11 -31.70 0.43 -15.40
CA TYR A 11 -30.45 1.19 -15.35
C TYR A 11 -30.15 1.78 -13.97
N ARG A 12 -31.17 2.33 -13.29
CA ARG A 12 -31.02 2.85 -11.93
C ARG A 12 -30.71 1.75 -10.92
N ALA A 13 -31.32 0.57 -11.05
CA ALA A 13 -31.05 -0.58 -10.20
C ALA A 13 -29.63 -1.15 -10.42
N GLN A 14 -29.18 -1.23 -11.67
CA GLN A 14 -27.80 -1.64 -11.97
C GLN A 14 -26.78 -0.64 -11.43
N ARG A 15 -27.07 0.66 -11.54
CA ARG A 15 -26.20 1.71 -11.01
C ARG A 15 -26.20 1.72 -9.48
N SER A 16 -27.32 1.48 -8.81
CA SER A 16 -27.36 1.40 -7.34
C SER A 16 -26.57 0.19 -6.83
N LEU A 17 -26.69 -0.98 -7.45
CA LEU A 17 -25.90 -2.16 -7.11
C LEU A 17 -24.40 -1.94 -7.29
N ALA A 18 -23.99 -1.29 -8.40
CA ALA A 18 -22.59 -0.94 -8.63
C ALA A 18 -22.08 0.10 -7.60
N GLN A 19 -22.93 1.02 -7.16
CA GLN A 19 -22.58 1.98 -6.12
C GLN A 19 -22.53 1.35 -4.72
N GLU A 20 -23.36 0.35 -4.44
CA GLU A 20 -23.36 -0.44 -3.21
C GLU A 20 -22.11 -1.32 -3.12
N ASP A 21 -21.69 -1.99 -4.20
CA ASP A 21 -20.44 -2.74 -4.28
C ASP A 21 -19.21 -1.84 -4.04
N VAL A 22 -19.21 -0.65 -4.63
CA VAL A 22 -18.15 0.34 -4.43
C VAL A 22 -18.18 0.86 -3.00
N ALA A 23 -19.37 1.15 -2.46
CA ALA A 23 -19.53 1.59 -1.08
C ALA A 23 -19.04 0.53 -0.09
N GLU A 24 -19.42 -0.75 -0.25
CA GLU A 24 -18.95 -1.86 0.59
C GLU A 24 -17.44 -2.06 0.53
N ARG A 25 -16.83 -1.89 -0.66
CA ARG A 25 -15.36 -1.89 -0.80
C ARG A 25 -14.76 -0.71 -0.06
N MET A 26 -15.34 0.47 -0.18
CA MET A 26 -14.91 1.66 0.54
C MET A 26 -15.13 1.54 2.06
N THR A 27 -16.18 0.88 2.57
CA THR A 27 -16.36 0.64 4.00
C THR A 27 -15.34 -0.38 4.53
N ARG A 28 -15.05 -1.45 3.77
CA ARG A 28 -13.94 -2.38 4.06
C ARG A 28 -12.57 -1.69 4.04
N ALA A 29 -12.38 -0.72 3.15
CA ALA A 29 -11.20 0.14 3.11
C ALA A 29 -11.12 1.04 4.36
N ASN A 30 -12.24 1.63 4.77
CA ASN A 30 -12.32 2.60 5.87
C ASN A 30 -12.21 1.97 7.27
N GLU A 31 -12.60 0.70 7.46
CA GLU A 31 -12.56 0.02 8.77
C GLU A 31 -11.16 -0.44 9.21
N SER A 32 -10.12 -0.29 8.38
CA SER A 32 -8.86 -0.95 8.64
C SER A 32 -7.64 -0.11 8.31
N THR A 33 -7.40 0.99 9.05
CA THR A 33 -6.02 1.48 9.23
C THR A 33 -5.23 0.41 10.00
N ARG A 34 -4.85 -0.65 9.28
CA ARG A 34 -4.02 -1.74 9.79
C ARG A 34 -2.60 -1.20 9.89
N PHE A 35 -1.94 -1.52 11.00
CA PHE A 35 -0.53 -1.21 11.17
C PHE A 35 0.31 -2.46 10.89
N HIS A 36 1.45 -2.26 10.25
CA HIS A 36 2.44 -3.31 10.04
C HIS A 36 3.82 -2.81 10.48
N PHE A 37 4.62 -3.71 11.06
CA PHE A 37 5.99 -3.40 11.45
C PHE A 37 6.96 -4.06 10.48
N TRP A 38 7.80 -3.24 9.85
CA TRP A 38 8.97 -3.72 9.13
C TRP A 38 10.21 -3.51 9.99
N THR A 39 11.08 -4.50 10.04
CA THR A 39 12.36 -4.44 10.76
C THR A 39 13.47 -4.08 9.78
N GLY A 40 14.23 -3.03 10.06
CA GLY A 40 15.44 -2.71 9.30
C GLY A 40 16.62 -3.60 9.71
N ALA A 41 17.72 -3.55 8.94
CA ALA A 41 18.94 -4.33 9.24
C ALA A 41 19.54 -3.98 10.61
N SER A 42 19.31 -2.76 11.10
CA SER A 42 19.68 -2.32 12.45
C SER A 42 18.90 -2.99 13.58
N GLY A 43 17.87 -3.80 13.27
CA GLY A 43 16.94 -4.39 14.24
C GLY A 43 15.84 -3.42 14.69
N LYS A 44 15.86 -2.15 14.26
CA LYS A 44 14.79 -1.19 14.55
C LYS A 44 13.50 -1.57 13.82
N ARG A 45 12.38 -1.41 14.52
CA ARG A 45 11.03 -1.67 13.98
C ARG A 45 10.36 -0.36 13.63
N TYR A 46 9.92 -0.25 12.38
CA TYR A 46 9.24 0.92 11.85
C TYR A 46 7.77 0.59 11.64
N VAL A 47 6.90 1.35 12.30
CA VAL A 47 5.44 1.23 12.12
C VAL A 47 5.01 1.84 10.80
N HIS A 48 4.14 1.15 10.08
CA HIS A 48 3.60 1.59 8.81
C HIS A 48 2.07 1.49 8.82
N SER A 49 1.40 2.51 8.29
CA SER A 49 -0.01 2.41 7.92
C SER A 49 -0.14 1.60 6.64
N VAL A 50 -1.07 0.65 6.61
CA VAL A 50 -1.30 -0.24 5.47
C VAL A 50 -2.48 0.28 4.65
N TYR A 51 -2.26 0.47 3.35
CA TYR A 51 -3.29 0.80 2.38
C TYR A 51 -3.29 -0.21 1.25
N GLN A 52 -4.45 -0.54 0.69
CA GLN A 52 -4.50 -1.19 -0.63
C GLN A 52 -3.95 -0.22 -1.68
N LEU A 53 -3.30 -0.73 -2.74
CA LEU A 53 -2.66 0.09 -3.78
C LEU A 53 -3.63 1.14 -4.38
N LEU A 54 -4.87 0.73 -4.63
CA LEU A 54 -5.92 1.56 -5.23
C LEU A 54 -6.59 2.51 -4.24
N GLU A 55 -6.55 2.21 -2.94
CA GLU A 55 -7.25 2.95 -1.88
C GLU A 55 -6.30 3.86 -1.08
N CYS A 56 -5.00 3.81 -1.39
CA CYS A 56 -4.02 4.68 -0.75
C CYS A 56 -4.32 6.16 -1.04
N PRO A 57 -4.47 7.00 -0.01
CA PRO A 57 -4.72 8.42 -0.17
C PRO A 57 -3.47 9.16 -0.67
N PRO A 58 -3.58 10.42 -1.12
CA PRO A 58 -2.42 11.26 -1.37
C PRO A 58 -1.55 11.39 -0.12
N LEU A 59 -0.24 11.24 -0.27
CA LEU A 59 0.70 11.18 0.85
C LEU A 59 1.67 12.36 0.82
N PRO A 60 2.02 12.95 1.98
CA PRO A 60 3.15 13.86 2.06
C PRO A 60 4.47 13.10 1.79
N ALA A 61 5.61 13.75 1.99
CA ALA A 61 6.90 13.07 1.97
C ALA A 61 6.89 11.90 2.98
N ALA A 62 7.26 10.70 2.51
CA ALA A 62 7.10 9.48 3.27
C ALA A 62 8.06 8.39 2.83
N ASN A 63 8.38 7.48 3.75
CA ASN A 63 8.95 6.18 3.41
C ASN A 63 7.82 5.20 3.10
N TYR A 64 8.05 4.26 2.18
CA TYR A 64 7.05 3.26 1.84
C TYR A 64 7.69 1.90 1.53
N VAL A 65 6.88 0.85 1.73
CA VAL A 65 7.16 -0.51 1.28
C VAL A 65 6.01 -0.94 0.38
N LEU A 66 6.33 -1.33 -0.86
CA LEU A 66 5.41 -1.98 -1.77
C LEU A 66 5.34 -3.45 -1.43
N VAL A 67 4.12 -3.97 -1.29
CA VAL A 67 3.88 -5.27 -0.71
C VAL A 67 2.95 -6.09 -1.59
N ARG A 68 3.25 -7.38 -1.74
CA ARG A 68 2.32 -8.38 -2.25
C ARG A 68 1.81 -9.23 -1.10
N ARG A 69 0.51 -9.44 -1.02
CA ARG A 69 -0.05 -10.42 -0.08
C ARG A 69 0.00 -11.79 -0.73
N ARG A 70 0.73 -12.72 -0.10
CA ARG A 70 0.73 -14.13 -0.52
C ARG A 70 -0.60 -14.78 -0.14
N THR A 71 -0.90 -15.92 -0.77
CA THR A 71 -2.14 -16.68 -0.55
C THR A 71 -2.31 -17.16 0.90
N ASN A 72 -1.22 -17.31 1.64
CA ASN A 72 -1.22 -17.62 3.07
C ASN A 72 -1.42 -16.38 3.97
N GLY A 73 -1.73 -15.23 3.38
CA GLY A 73 -1.88 -13.95 4.08
C GLY A 73 -0.57 -13.30 4.49
N ARG A 74 0.62 -13.84 4.17
CA ARG A 74 1.89 -13.17 4.52
C ARG A 74 2.13 -11.94 3.64
N ALA A 75 2.54 -10.84 4.26
CA ALA A 75 3.05 -9.66 3.56
C ALA A 75 4.47 -9.93 3.07
N GLU A 76 4.70 -9.79 1.76
CA GLU A 76 6.02 -9.85 1.15
C GLU A 76 6.40 -8.46 0.64
N ALA A 77 7.52 -7.93 1.11
CA ALA A 77 8.10 -6.71 0.58
C ALA A 77 8.66 -6.96 -0.83
N LEU A 78 8.17 -6.19 -1.80
CA LEU A 78 8.66 -6.18 -3.18
C LEU A 78 9.72 -5.09 -3.38
N SER A 79 9.50 -3.91 -2.79
CA SER A 79 10.41 -2.78 -2.90
C SER A 79 10.21 -1.80 -1.77
N VAL A 80 11.30 -1.18 -1.32
CA VAL A 80 11.31 -0.11 -0.33
C VAL A 80 11.75 1.18 -1.02
N GLY A 81 11.13 2.29 -0.69
CA GLY A 81 11.51 3.59 -1.21
C GLY A 81 11.09 4.76 -0.33
N ARG A 82 11.30 5.97 -0.85
CA ARG A 82 10.71 7.19 -0.31
C ARG A 82 10.22 8.09 -1.43
N VAL A 83 9.27 8.94 -1.07
CA VAL A 83 8.76 10.04 -1.89
C VAL A 83 8.97 11.35 -1.13
N ASN A 84 9.25 12.43 -1.85
CA ASN A 84 9.58 13.72 -1.25
C ASN A 84 9.13 14.92 -2.08
N ASN A 85 8.17 14.75 -3.00
CA ASN A 85 7.60 15.87 -3.73
C ASN A 85 6.70 16.69 -2.80
N ASP A 86 6.64 17.99 -3.04
CA ASP A 86 5.79 18.91 -2.29
C ASP A 86 4.29 18.63 -2.54
N ALA A 87 3.95 18.13 -3.72
CA ALA A 87 2.58 17.79 -4.10
C ALA A 87 2.23 16.34 -3.67
N PRO A 88 1.27 16.12 -2.74
CA PRO A 88 0.93 14.78 -2.26
C PRO A 88 0.37 13.84 -3.33
N SER A 89 -0.29 14.39 -4.34
CA SER A 89 -0.82 13.62 -5.48
C SER A 89 0.31 13.07 -6.36
N LEU A 90 1.42 13.79 -6.50
CA LEU A 90 2.58 13.34 -7.29
C LEU A 90 3.30 12.19 -6.59
N ASN A 91 3.45 12.28 -5.26
CA ASN A 91 3.97 11.19 -4.43
C ASN A 91 3.14 9.91 -4.59
N LEU A 92 1.81 10.02 -4.52
CA LEU A 92 0.92 8.88 -4.72
C LEU A 92 1.04 8.30 -6.14
N ALA A 93 1.13 9.15 -7.16
CA ALA A 93 1.26 8.71 -8.54
C ALA A 93 2.57 7.90 -8.76
N GLU A 94 3.70 8.38 -8.22
CA GLU A 94 4.98 7.68 -8.28
C GLU A 94 4.91 6.30 -7.59
N ILE A 95 4.34 6.24 -6.38
CA ILE A 95 4.18 4.98 -5.64
C ILE A 95 3.29 4.01 -6.41
N ARG A 96 2.17 4.48 -6.96
CA ARG A 96 1.22 3.64 -7.72
C ARG A 96 1.83 3.12 -9.02
N GLN A 97 2.56 3.95 -9.74
CA GLN A 97 3.26 3.51 -10.96
C GLN A 97 4.23 2.37 -10.64
N ARG A 98 5.12 2.57 -9.66
CA ARG A 98 6.07 1.53 -9.23
C ARG A 98 5.37 0.29 -8.68
N GLY A 99 4.28 0.49 -7.94
CA GLY A 99 3.44 -0.59 -7.43
C GLY A 99 2.86 -1.44 -8.56
N ALA A 100 2.35 -0.82 -9.63
CA ALA A 100 1.84 -1.52 -10.80
C ALA A 100 2.94 -2.30 -11.53
N GLU A 101 4.12 -1.70 -11.74
CA GLU A 101 5.27 -2.35 -12.39
C GLU A 101 5.75 -3.61 -11.65
N LEU A 102 5.66 -3.58 -10.32
CA LEU A 102 6.05 -4.71 -9.47
C LEU A 102 4.87 -5.63 -9.11
N ALA A 103 3.65 -5.31 -9.57
CA ALA A 103 2.40 -5.95 -9.17
C ALA A 103 2.25 -6.08 -7.64
N ALA A 104 2.42 -4.96 -6.95
CA ALA A 104 2.10 -4.80 -5.53
C ALA A 104 0.58 -4.68 -5.33
N ASP A 105 0.09 -5.20 -4.22
CA ASP A 105 -1.33 -5.12 -3.83
C ASP A 105 -1.52 -4.11 -2.69
N GLU A 106 -0.50 -3.94 -1.85
CA GLU A 106 -0.52 -3.09 -0.66
C GLU A 106 0.64 -2.07 -0.69
N ILE A 107 0.39 -0.90 -0.12
CA ILE A 107 1.39 0.13 0.20
C ILE A 107 1.44 0.26 1.71
N HIS A 108 2.59 -0.01 2.30
CA HIS A 108 2.85 0.22 3.72
C HIS A 108 3.62 1.53 3.85
N VAL A 109 3.06 2.53 4.53
CA VAL A 109 3.61 3.90 4.57
C VAL A 109 4.09 4.24 5.97
N HIS A 110 5.33 4.72 6.07
CA HIS A 110 5.90 5.26 7.30
C HIS A 110 6.04 6.79 7.19
N LEU A 111 5.40 7.49 8.13
CA LEU A 111 5.28 8.95 8.15
C LEU A 111 6.06 9.62 9.31
N LEU A 112 6.81 8.86 10.10
CA LEU A 112 7.46 9.38 11.33
C LEU A 112 8.91 9.84 11.10
N ALA A 113 9.29 10.10 9.84
CA ALA A 113 10.59 10.68 9.53
C ALA A 113 10.54 12.20 9.70
N ASP A 114 11.19 12.72 10.74
CA ASP A 114 11.21 14.16 11.06
C ASP A 114 11.76 15.05 9.94
N ASN A 115 12.62 14.51 9.08
CA ASN A 115 13.21 15.24 7.97
C ASN A 115 13.72 14.29 6.86
N ALA A 116 14.07 14.87 5.70
CA ALA A 116 14.53 14.13 4.54
C ALA A 116 15.80 13.28 4.78
N LYS A 117 16.71 13.74 5.66
CA LYS A 117 17.92 12.98 6.01
C LYS A 117 17.55 11.72 6.80
N LEU A 118 16.68 11.85 7.79
CA LEU A 118 16.18 10.72 8.56
C LEU A 118 15.39 9.76 7.65
N GLY A 119 14.54 10.27 6.77
CA GLY A 119 13.83 9.45 5.79
C GLY A 119 14.77 8.64 4.89
N LYS A 120 15.90 9.22 4.46
CA LYS A 120 16.92 8.48 3.68
C LYS A 120 17.61 7.39 4.52
N LEU A 121 17.88 7.64 5.81
CA LEU A 121 18.46 6.63 6.70
C LEU A 121 17.48 5.47 6.96
N ILE A 122 16.20 5.78 7.16
CA ILE A 122 15.14 4.78 7.33
C ILE A 122 14.98 3.94 6.05
N GLU A 123 14.95 4.59 4.88
CA GLU A 123 14.91 3.90 3.59
C GLU A 123 16.07 2.92 3.44
N PHE A 124 17.29 3.38 3.74
CA PHE A 124 18.49 2.55 3.66
C PHE A 124 18.41 1.35 4.60
N ASP A 125 18.05 1.57 5.87
CA ASP A 125 17.95 0.52 6.88
C ASP A 125 16.89 -0.54 6.52
N LEU A 126 15.73 -0.10 6.03
CA LEU A 126 14.64 -0.98 5.57
C LEU A 126 15.04 -1.76 4.31
N ARG A 127 15.73 -1.11 3.34
CA ARG A 127 16.24 -1.79 2.13
C ARG A 127 17.24 -2.88 2.47
N THR A 128 18.16 -2.61 3.38
CA THR A 128 19.15 -3.62 3.82
C THR A 128 18.46 -4.75 4.56
N GLY A 129 17.49 -4.45 5.46
CA GLY A 129 16.73 -5.47 6.16
C GLY A 129 15.89 -6.35 5.22
N GLN A 130 15.30 -5.76 4.17
CA GLN A 130 14.61 -6.52 3.11
C GLN A 130 15.58 -7.48 2.41
N PHE A 131 16.75 -6.98 2.00
CA PHE A 131 17.76 -7.80 1.31
C PHE A 131 18.21 -8.98 2.16
N GLU A 132 18.52 -8.76 3.44
CA GLU A 132 18.90 -9.82 4.38
C GLU A 132 17.79 -10.86 4.56
N ALA A 133 16.54 -10.40 4.69
CA ALA A 133 15.37 -11.28 4.83
C ALA A 133 15.12 -12.13 3.58
N ASP A 134 15.36 -11.57 2.38
CA ASP A 134 15.22 -12.28 1.12
C ASP A 134 16.35 -13.30 0.92
N VAL A 135 17.60 -12.94 1.26
CA VAL A 135 18.75 -13.87 1.27
C VAL A 135 18.50 -15.03 2.23
N ALA A 136 18.07 -14.76 3.47
CA ALA A 136 17.75 -15.81 4.44
C ALA A 136 16.65 -16.75 3.92
N ARG A 137 15.60 -16.19 3.28
CA ARG A 137 14.52 -16.98 2.69
C ARG A 137 15.01 -17.90 1.57
N LEU A 138 15.90 -17.40 0.71
CA LEU A 138 16.51 -18.19 -0.37
C LEU A 138 17.44 -19.27 0.18
N ALA A 139 18.15 -18.99 1.27
CA ALA A 139 19.04 -19.94 1.95
C ALA A 139 18.29 -20.98 2.82
N GLY A 140 16.96 -20.87 2.96
CA GLY A 140 16.15 -21.76 3.81
C GLY A 140 16.29 -21.51 5.32
N THR A 141 16.98 -20.45 5.73
CA THR A 141 17.14 -20.03 7.12
C THR A 141 16.05 -19.03 7.49
N ARG A 142 15.32 -19.26 8.60
CA ARG A 142 14.35 -18.28 9.10
C ARG A 142 15.11 -17.11 9.74
N PRO A 143 14.86 -15.84 9.36
CA PRO A 143 15.39 -14.69 10.10
C PRO A 143 14.73 -14.61 11.49
N HIS A 144 15.53 -14.24 12.48
CA HIS A 144 15.18 -14.15 13.91
C HIS A 144 14.34 -12.90 14.25
#